data_AF-A0A7C6YR40-F1
#
_entry.id   AF-A0A7C6YR40-F1
#
_cell.length_a   1.000
_cell.length_b   1.000
_cell.length_c   1.000
_cell.angle_alpha   90.00
_cell.angle_beta   90.00
_cell.angle_gamma   90.00
#
_symmetry.space_group_name_H-M   'P 1'
#
loop_
_entity.id
_entity.type
_entity.pdbx_description
1 polymer ?
#
loop_
_entity_poly.entity_id
_entity_poly.type
_entity_poly.pdbx_seq_one_letter_code
_entity_poly.pdbx_strand_id
1 'polypeptide(L)'
;MPDNWKKGAQSPEEQLENTRERLDEAQDRLEASSLPEEEQRRIKEKNKHRKEMIAGLESELEKSEKIIGTEKEAKFDPINELGRR
;
A
#
# COMPACT_ATOMS: atom_id res chain seq x y z
N MET A 1 -4.42 -20.44 -10.95
CA MET A 1 -4.12 -19.95 -9.59
C MET A 1 -5.46 -19.66 -8.91
N PRO A 2 -5.74 -20.07 -7.67
CA PRO A 2 -7.03 -19.76 -7.08
C PRO A 2 -6.98 -18.34 -6.49
N ASP A 3 -7.73 -17.44 -7.13
CA ASP A 3 -8.03 -16.09 -6.64
C ASP A 3 -8.88 -16.18 -5.37
N ASN A 4 -8.22 -16.30 -4.23
CA ASN A 4 -8.86 -16.36 -2.91
C ASN A 4 -9.23 -14.97 -2.37
N TRP A 5 -9.48 -13.99 -3.23
CA TRP A 5 -10.01 -12.69 -2.83
C TRP A 5 -11.45 -12.88 -2.34
N LYS A 6 -11.62 -12.93 -1.01
CA LYS A 6 -12.92 -12.92 -0.35
C LYS A 6 -13.71 -11.74 -0.92
N LYS A 7 -14.81 -12.01 -1.65
CA LYS A 7 -15.78 -11.01 -2.09
C LYS A 7 -16.20 -10.19 -0.86
N GLY A 8 -15.75 -8.94 -0.78
CA GLY A 8 -15.98 -8.03 0.36
C GLY A 8 -14.71 -7.57 1.09
N ALA A 9 -13.52 -8.09 0.77
CA ALA A 9 -12.27 -7.50 1.22
C ALA A 9 -11.97 -6.22 0.41
N GLN A 10 -11.78 -5.09 1.09
CA GLN A 10 -11.32 -3.84 0.48
C GLN A 10 -10.00 -4.08 -0.27
N SER A 11 -9.80 -3.41 -1.41
CA SER A 11 -8.53 -3.54 -2.15
C SER A 11 -7.35 -3.08 -1.28
N PRO A 12 -6.12 -3.57 -1.53
CA PRO A 12 -4.96 -3.11 -0.77
C PRO A 12 -4.77 -1.59 -0.83
N GLU A 13 -5.11 -0.96 -1.97
CA GLU A 13 -5.11 0.49 -2.17
C GLU A 13 -6.16 1.19 -1.29
N GLU A 14 -7.40 0.66 -1.27
CA GLU A 14 -8.50 1.19 -0.48
C GLU A 14 -8.23 1.03 1.02
N GLN A 15 -7.58 -0.07 1.44
CA GLN A 15 -7.12 -0.25 2.81
C GLN A 15 -6.04 0.78 3.20
N LEU A 16 -5.16 1.11 2.26
CA LEU A 16 -4.08 2.09 2.45
C LEU A 16 -4.64 3.50 2.63
N GLU A 17 -5.57 3.91 1.77
CA GLU A 17 -6.26 5.19 1.83
C GLU A 17 -7.04 5.35 3.14
N ASN A 18 -7.86 4.35 3.50
CA ASN A 18 -8.59 4.36 4.77
C ASN A 18 -7.66 4.41 6.00
N THR A 19 -6.51 3.72 5.94
CA THR A 19 -5.54 3.73 7.05
C THR A 19 -4.83 5.08 7.16
N ARG A 20 -4.55 5.74 6.03
CA ARG A 20 -4.00 7.11 5.98
C ARG A 20 -4.99 8.13 6.52
N GLU A 21 -6.25 8.10 6.08
CA GLU A 21 -7.29 9.01 6.57
C GLU A 21 -7.47 8.92 8.09
N ARG A 22 -7.53 7.68 8.63
CA ARG A 22 -7.61 7.45 10.09
C ARG A 22 -6.37 7.89 10.86
N LEU A 23 -5.20 7.90 10.22
CA LEU A 23 -3.98 8.41 10.82
C LEU A 23 -4.04 9.94 10.90
N ASP A 24 -4.48 10.58 9.82
CA ASP A 24 -4.60 12.04 9.71
C ASP A 24 -5.61 12.59 10.71
N GLU A 25 -6.82 12.03 10.77
CA GLU A 25 -7.84 12.41 11.76
C GLU A 25 -7.34 12.23 13.21
N ALA A 26 -6.59 11.16 13.46
CA ALA A 26 -6.01 10.92 14.78
C ALA A 26 -4.87 11.90 15.12
N GLN A 27 -4.15 12.40 14.12
CA GLN A 27 -3.15 13.46 14.29
C GLN A 27 -3.81 14.82 14.52
N ASP A 28 -4.80 15.18 13.71
CA ASP A 28 -5.59 16.41 13.89
C ASP A 28 -6.21 16.46 15.28
N ARG A 29 -6.75 15.34 15.76
CA ARG A 29 -7.28 15.26 17.13
C ARG A 29 -6.19 15.46 18.19
N LEU A 30 -4.98 14.92 17.97
CA LEU A 30 -3.83 15.13 18.85
C LEU A 30 -3.37 16.59 18.88
N GLU A 31 -3.47 17.30 17.75
CA GLU A 31 -3.05 18.70 17.62
C GLU A 31 -4.12 19.68 18.11
N ALA A 32 -5.40 19.40 17.85
CA ALA A 32 -6.52 20.27 18.16
C ALA A 32 -6.99 20.20 19.63
N SER A 33 -6.63 19.15 20.37
CA SER A 33 -7.14 18.95 21.73
C SER A 33 -6.04 18.75 22.78
N SER A 34 -6.18 19.45 23.90
CA SER A 34 -5.43 19.18 25.14
C SER A 34 -5.94 17.88 25.77
N LEU A 35 -5.68 16.76 25.09
CA LEU A 35 -6.02 15.45 25.61
C LEU A 35 -5.12 15.13 26.81
N PRO A 36 -5.62 14.35 27.78
CA PRO A 36 -4.78 13.80 28.84
C PRO A 36 -3.55 13.07 28.23
N GLU A 37 -2.39 13.16 28.89
CA GLU A 37 -1.16 12.52 28.39
C GLU A 37 -1.32 11.02 28.10
N GLU A 38 -2.13 10.33 28.89
CA GLU A 38 -2.43 8.91 28.70
C GLU A 38 -3.14 8.66 27.36
N GLU A 39 -4.14 9.48 27.02
CA GLU A 39 -4.85 9.39 25.76
C GLU A 39 -3.94 9.75 24.58
N GLN A 40 -3.09 10.78 24.74
CA GLN A 40 -2.07 11.12 23.73
C GLN A 40 -1.10 9.96 23.48
N ARG A 41 -0.64 9.27 24.54
CA ARG A 41 0.23 8.10 24.40
C ARG A 41 -0.46 6.96 23.65
N ARG A 42 -1.72 6.67 23.98
CA ARG A 42 -2.51 5.64 23.29
C ARG A 42 -2.73 5.97 21.81
N ILE A 43 -3.00 7.24 21.49
CA ILE A 43 -3.16 7.67 20.09
C ILE A 43 -1.82 7.57 19.35
N LYS A 44 -0.71 8.01 19.95
CA LYS A 44 0.64 7.90 19.36
C LYS A 44 1.04 6.44 19.10
N GLU A 45 0.76 5.53 20.03
CA GLU A 45 1.02 4.09 19.87
C GLU A 45 0.18 3.51 18.73
N LYS A 46 -1.12 3.81 18.67
CA LYS A 46 -1.98 3.39 17.57
C LYS A 46 -1.53 3.99 16.22
N ASN A 47 -1.08 5.24 16.21
CA ASN A 47 -0.55 5.88 15.00
C ASN A 47 0.76 5.23 14.54
N LYS A 48 1.63 4.79 15.46
CA LYS A 48 2.82 4.00 15.11
C LYS A 48 2.43 2.70 14.39
N HIS A 49 1.45 1.96 14.92
CA HIS A 49 0.99 0.73 14.30
C HIS A 49 0.35 0.97 12.92
N ARG A 50 -0.44 2.05 12.76
CA ARG A 50 -1.00 2.45 11.45
C ARG A 50 0.09 2.75 10.42
N LYS A 51 1.18 3.41 10.82
CA LYS A 51 2.34 3.67 9.94
C LYS A 51 3.03 2.38 9.50
N GLU A 52 3.17 1.41 10.40
CA GLU A 52 3.72 0.08 10.05
C GLU A 52 2.81 -0.65 9.06
N MET A 53 1.48 -0.59 9.24
CA MET A 53 0.53 -1.15 8.29
C MET A 53 0.61 -0.48 6.91
N ILE A 54 0.69 0.86 6.87
CA ILE A 54 0.87 1.62 5.63
C ILE A 54 2.13 1.17 4.89
N ALA A 55 3.28 1.10 5.59
CA ALA A 55 4.53 0.66 4.98
C ALA A 55 4.47 -0.80 4.46
N GLY A 56 3.75 -1.68 5.17
CA GLY A 56 3.51 -3.05 4.73
C GLY A 56 2.70 -3.11 3.44
N LEU A 57 1.56 -2.39 3.40
CA LEU A 57 0.69 -2.31 2.22
C LEU A 57 1.40 -1.66 1.03
N GLU A 58 2.18 -0.60 1.25
CA GLU A 58 2.99 0.04 0.20
C GLU A 58 4.01 -0.94 -0.40
N SER A 59 4.69 -1.73 0.43
CA SER A 59 5.64 -2.75 -0.04
C SER A 59 4.96 -3.88 -0.81
N GLU A 60 3.75 -4.28 -0.43
CA GLU A 60 2.97 -5.29 -1.16
C GLU A 60 2.50 -4.77 -2.52
N LEU A 61 2.07 -3.51 -2.58
CA LEU A 61 1.69 -2.86 -3.83
C LEU A 61 2.90 -2.70 -4.75
N GLU A 62 4.04 -2.23 -4.25
CA GLU A 62 5.28 -2.08 -5.02
C GLU A 62 5.75 -3.42 -5.60
N LYS A 63 5.69 -4.50 -4.82
CA LYS A 63 6.00 -5.86 -5.31
C LYS A 63 5.04 -6.28 -6.42
N SER A 64 3.75 -5.98 -6.27
CA SER A 64 2.73 -6.30 -7.27
C SER A 64 2.94 -5.52 -8.57
N GLU A 65 3.25 -4.23 -8.49
CA GLU A 65 3.60 -3.39 -9.65
C GLU A 65 4.87 -3.88 -10.36
N LYS A 66 5.91 -4.26 -9.59
CA LYS A 66 7.17 -4.76 -10.14
C LYS A 66 7.00 -6.06 -10.91
N ILE A 67 6.14 -6.96 -10.44
CA ILE A 67 5.82 -8.22 -11.14
C ILE A 67 5.15 -7.92 -12.49
N ILE A 68 4.20 -6.99 -12.53
CA ILE A 68 3.53 -6.58 -13.78
C ILE A 68 4.50 -5.87 -14.74
N GLY A 69 5.47 -5.13 -14.21
CA GLY A 69 6.54 -4.50 -14.99
C GLY A 69 7.45 -5.51 -15.70
N THR A 70 7.78 -6.64 -15.06
CA THR A 70 8.65 -7.67 -15.64
C THR A 70 8.00 -8.48 -16.78
N GLU A 71 6.66 -8.58 -16.81
CA GLU A 71 5.97 -9.27 -17.92
C GLU A 71 5.90 -8.45 -19.21
N LYS A 72 6.12 -7.13 -19.16
CA LYS A 72 6.13 -6.27 -20.35
C LYS A 72 7.44 -6.31 -21.14
N GLU A 73 8.54 -6.77 -20.54
CA GLU A 73 9.85 -6.89 -21.21
C GLU A 73 10.03 -8.23 -21.94
N ALA A 74 9.24 -9.26 -21.63
CA ALA A 74 9.40 -10.61 -22.19
C ALA A 74 8.77 -10.81 -23.60
N LYS A 75 8.43 -9.75 -24.33
CA LYS A 75 7.88 -9.83 -25.70
C LYS A 75 8.69 -9.11 -26.78
N PHE A 76 9.92 -8.68 -26.49
CA PHE A 76 10.84 -8.28 -27.55
C PHE A 76 11.71 -9.47 -27.92
N ASP A 77 11.23 -10.30 -28.85
CA ASP A 77 12.04 -11.29 -29.57
C ASP A 77 12.83 -10.55 -30.68
N PRO A 78 14.15 -10.34 -30.59
CA PRO A 78 14.94 -9.75 -31.67
C PRO A 78 15.35 -10.84 -32.69
N ILE A 79 14.44 -11.76 -33.05
CA ILE A 79 14.69 -12.79 -34.06
C ILE A 79 13.78 -12.54 -35.26
N ASN A 80 14.14 -11.54 -36.08
CA ASN A 80 14.05 -11.64 -37.55
C ASN A 80 14.46 -10.32 -38.20
N GLU A 81 15.76 -10.15 -38.49
CA GLU A 81 16.16 -9.52 -39.75
C GLU A 81 17.60 -9.88 -40.14
N LEU A 82 17.88 -11.18 -40.27
CA LEU A 82 18.90 -11.66 -41.22
C LEU A 82 18.17 -12.32 -42.38
N GLY A 83 17.81 -11.54 -43.39
CA GLY A 83 17.23 -12.10 -44.61
C GLY A 83 16.44 -11.15 -45.51
N ARG A 84 17.04 -10.05 -45.97
CA ARG A 84 16.93 -9.53 -47.36
C ARG A 84 17.61 -8.18 -47.51
N ARG A 85 18.87 -8.19 -47.98
CA ARG A 85 19.34 -7.61 -49.25
C ARG A 85 20.85 -7.54 -49.26
#